data_AF-A0A1I6Q3A4-F1
#
_entry.id   AF-A0A1I6Q3A4-F1
#
_cell.length_a   1.000
_cell.length_b   1.000
_cell.length_c   1.000
_cell.angle_alpha   90.00
_cell.angle_beta   90.00
_cell.angle_gamma   90.00
#
_symmetry.space_group_name_H-M   'P 1'
#
loop_
_entity.id
_entity.type
_entity.pdbx_description
1 polymer ?
#
loop_
_entity_poly.entity_id
_entity_poly.type
_entity_poly.pdbx_seq_one_letter_code
_entity_poly.pdbx_strand_id
1 'polypeptide(L)' 'MTYLQRLATRADLLQHAIAQAPELGFRTIATTIFASNERSLRLFRAHGFQEWGHLPSVADLDGRHEDVVFVGLPLARY' A
#
# COMPACT_ATOMS: atom_id res chain seq x y z
N MET A 1 10.17 -28.18 -13.18
CA MET A 1 9.33 -27.58 -12.12
C MET A 1 9.95 -27.94 -10.79
N THR A 2 10.64 -27.08 -10.03
CA THR A 2 10.18 -25.78 -9.51
C THR A 2 11.41 -24.96 -9.07
N TYR A 3 11.79 -23.91 -9.82
CA TYR A 3 12.93 -23.03 -9.49
C TYR A 3 12.53 -21.54 -9.41
N LEU A 4 11.23 -21.21 -9.50
CA LEU A 4 10.75 -19.82 -9.64
C LEU A 4 9.95 -19.28 -8.44
N GLN A 5 10.12 -19.84 -7.22
CA GLN A 5 9.45 -19.31 -6.00
C GLN A 5 10.35 -18.42 -5.12
N ARG A 6 11.45 -17.86 -5.67
CA ARG A 6 12.38 -16.92 -5.02
C ARG A 6 12.53 -15.72 -5.98
N LEU A 7 12.27 -14.45 -5.70
CA LEU A 7 11.93 -13.65 -4.53
C LEU A 7 11.12 -12.45 -5.07
N ALA A 8 9.79 -12.45 -5.01
CA ALA A 8 9.06 -11.22 -5.34
C ALA A 8 9.36 -10.19 -4.24
N THR A 9 9.96 -9.06 -4.59
CA THR A 9 10.20 -7.98 -3.63
C THR A 9 8.87 -7.33 -3.25
N ARG A 10 8.84 -6.55 -2.16
CA ARG A 10 7.63 -5.80 -1.76
C ARG A 10 7.15 -4.85 -2.87
N ALA A 11 8.07 -4.33 -3.68
CA ALA A 11 7.75 -3.49 -4.83
C ALA A 11 7.08 -4.32 -5.94
N ASP A 12 7.61 -5.50 -6.25
CA ASP A 12 7.06 -6.36 -7.31
C ASP A 12 5.63 -6.79 -6.98
N LEU A 13 5.34 -7.11 -5.73
CA LEU A 13 4.00 -7.46 -5.28
C LEU A 13 3.02 -6.28 -5.37
N LEU A 14 3.44 -5.08 -4.96
CA LEU A 14 2.62 -3.88 -5.06
C LEU A 14 2.34 -3.53 -6.53
N GLN A 15 3.37 -3.55 -7.38
CA GLN A 15 3.23 -3.31 -8.81
C GLN A 15 2.30 -4.33 -9.47
N HIS A 16 2.40 -5.61 -9.11
CA HIS A 16 1.49 -6.65 -9.60
C HIS A 16 0.05 -6.39 -9.17
N ALA A 17 -0.19 -6.04 -7.90
CA ALA A 17 -1.53 -5.72 -7.40
C ALA A 17 -2.15 -4.51 -8.13
N ILE A 18 -1.36 -3.45 -8.37
CA ILE A 18 -1.81 -2.28 -9.12
C ILE A 18 -2.18 -2.65 -10.56
N ALA A 19 -1.36 -3.49 -11.22
CA ALA A 19 -1.60 -3.89 -12.60
C ALA A 19 -2.85 -4.77 -12.77
N GLN A 20 -3.14 -5.64 -11.80
CA GLN A 20 -4.27 -6.58 -11.87
C GLN A 20 -5.60 -5.97 -11.42
N ALA A 21 -5.58 -4.96 -10.54
CA ALA A 21 -6.79 -4.40 -9.96
C ALA A 21 -7.81 -3.84 -10.99
N PRO A 22 -7.42 -3.15 -12.08
CA PRO A 22 -8.37 -2.71 -13.11
C PRO A 22 -9.08 -3.86 -13.82
N GLU A 23 -8.37 -4.95 -14.12
CA GLU A 23 -8.91 -6.14 -14.80
C GLU A 23 -9.99 -6.84 -13.94
N LEU A 24 -9.87 -6.70 -12.62
CA LEU A 24 -10.85 -7.19 -11.63
C LEU A 24 -11.99 -6.20 -11.38
N GLY A 25 -12.03 -5.06 -12.08
CA GLY A 25 -13.09 -4.05 -11.95
C GLY A 25 -12.92 -3.09 -10.77
N PHE A 26 -11.77 -3.10 -10.08
CA PHE A 26 -11.48 -2.11 -9.06
C PHE A 26 -11.15 -0.77 -9.70
N ARG A 27 -11.70 0.31 -9.13
CA ARG A 27 -11.42 1.70 -9.55
C ARG A 27 -10.42 2.40 -8.65
N THR A 28 -10.10 1.80 -7.51
CA THR A 28 -9.30 2.42 -6.47
C THR A 28 -8.66 1.33 -5.63
N ILE A 29 -7.40 1.51 -5.30
CA ILE A 29 -6.73 0.77 -4.23
C ILE A 29 -6.53 1.74 -3.08
N ALA A 30 -7.00 1.39 -1.88
CA ALA A 30 -6.77 2.19 -0.70
C ALA A 30 -6.33 1.29 0.46
N THR A 31 -5.45 1.80 1.31
CA THR A 31 -4.92 1.05 2.46
C THR A 31 -4.40 2.00 3.54
N THR A 32 -4.04 1.43 4.68
CA THR A 32 -3.47 2.11 5.82
C THR A 32 -2.03 1.67 6.06
N ILE A 33 -1.15 2.63 6.36
CA ILE A 33 0.27 2.39 6.64
C ILE A 33 0.61 3.12 7.95
N PHE A 34 1.33 2.47 8.87
CA PHE A 34 1.84 3.16 10.07
C PHE A 34 2.69 4.37 9.68
N ALA A 35 2.47 5.51 10.34
CA ALA A 35 3.20 6.74 10.07
C ALA A 35 4.72 6.58 10.29
N SER A 36 5.12 5.72 11.23
CA SER A 36 6.51 5.38 11.51
C SER A 36 7.18 4.51 10.43
N ASN A 37 6.41 3.89 9.52
CA ASN A 37 6.94 3.00 8.48
C ASN A 37 7.27 3.78 7.19
N GLU A 38 8.25 4.68 7.29
CA GLU A 38 8.63 5.57 6.19
C GLU A 38 9.05 4.82 4.91
N ARG A 39 9.65 3.63 5.05
CA ARG A 39 10.05 2.82 3.90
C ARG A 39 8.84 2.41 3.06
N SER A 40 7.75 2.02 3.73
CA SER A 40 6.51 1.64 3.03
C SER A 40 5.79 2.87 2.49
N LEU A 41 5.76 3.99 3.24
CA LEU A 41 5.23 5.25 2.73
C LEU A 41 5.94 5.72 1.46
N ARG A 42 7.27 5.68 1.43
CA ARG A 42 8.06 6.00 0.22
C ARG A 42 7.77 5.04 -0.92
N LEU A 43 7.65 3.74 -0.65
CA LEU A 43 7.31 2.74 -1.66
C LEU A 43 5.94 3.04 -2.31
N PHE A 44 4.91 3.27 -1.50
CA PHE A 44 3.56 3.56 -1.99
C PHE A 44 3.50 4.89 -2.76
N ARG A 45 4.15 5.95 -2.25
CA ARG A 45 4.27 7.24 -2.95
C ARG A 45 4.96 7.09 -4.31
N ALA A 46 6.00 6.27 -4.40
CA ALA A 46 6.69 5.99 -5.67
C ALA A 46 5.80 5.27 -6.71
N HIS A 47 4.75 4.56 -6.26
CA HIS A 47 3.75 3.92 -7.12
C HIS A 47 2.49 4.79 -7.33
N GLY A 48 2.57 6.09 -7.01
CA GLY A 48 1.49 7.05 -7.26
C GLY A 48 0.39 7.11 -6.21
N PHE A 49 0.50 6.38 -5.10
CA PHE A 49 -0.45 6.53 -4.00
C PHE A 49 -0.34 7.91 -3.37
N GLN A 50 -1.49 8.50 -3.08
CA GLN A 50 -1.64 9.78 -2.42
C GLN A 50 -2.08 9.57 -0.98
N GLU A 51 -1.65 10.47 -0.11
CA GLU A 51 -2.16 10.53 1.26
C GLU A 51 -3.55 11.15 1.27
N TRP A 52 -4.52 10.43 1.81
CA TRP A 52 -5.93 10.84 1.89
C TRP A 52 -6.36 11.16 3.31
N GLY A 53 -5.60 10.73 4.32
CA GLY A 53 -5.86 11.09 5.69
C GLY A 53 -4.75 10.65 6.64
N HIS A 54 -4.66 11.37 7.76
CA HIS A 54 -3.79 11.04 8.87
C HIS A 54 -4.65 10.78 10.11
N LEU A 55 -4.52 9.60 10.70
CA LEU A 55 -5.31 9.14 11.83
C LEU A 55 -4.39 9.05 13.05
N PRO A 56 -4.43 10.05 13.96
CA PRO A 56 -3.52 10.08 15.10
C PRO A 56 -3.92 9.06 16.17
N SER A 57 -2.95 8.29 16.66
CA SER A 57 -3.05 7.38 17.81
C SER A 57 -4.19 6.37 17.73
N VAL A 58 -4.53 5.91 16.52
CA VAL A 58 -5.63 4.96 16.31
C VAL A 58 -5.21 3.49 16.39
N ALA A 59 -3.91 3.20 16.35
CA ALA A 59 -3.40 1.85 16.48
C ALA A 59 -2.70 1.66 17.84
N ASP A 60 -2.96 0.53 18.49
CA ASP A 60 -2.28 0.10 19.71
C ASP A 60 -1.34 -1.08 19.36
N LEU A 61 -0.04 -0.88 19.60
CA LEU A 61 1.01 -1.89 19.48
C LEU A 61 1.61 -2.14 20.86
N ASP A 62 0.99 -3.06 21.61
CA ASP A 62 1.42 -3.45 22.96
C ASP A 62 1.54 -2.26 23.94
N GLY A 63 0.53 -1.39 23.97
CA GLY A 63 0.46 -0.18 24.78
C GLY A 63 1.15 1.03 24.16
N ARG A 64 1.77 0.88 22.98
CA ARG A 64 2.30 2.00 22.19
C ARG A 64 1.28 2.43 21.15
N HIS A 65 0.71 3.61 21.35
CA HIS A 65 -0.16 4.21 20.34
C HIS A 65 0.66 4.70 19.14
N GLU A 66 0.20 4.35 17.94
CA GLU A 66 0.80 4.77 16.69
C GLU A 66 -0.21 5.38 15.73
N ASP A 67 0.29 6.35 14.97
CA ASP A 67 -0.47 7.03 13.94
C ASP A 67 -0.53 6.15 12.69
N VAL A 68 -1.63 6.29 11.96
CA VAL A 68 -1.87 5.57 10.71
C VAL A 68 -2.17 6.57 9.61
N VAL A 69 -1.52 6.38 8.47
CA VAL A 69 -1.73 7.15 7.25
C VAL A 69 -2.63 6.35 6.31
N PHE A 70 -3.77 6.91 5.94
CA PHE A 70 -4.64 6.38 4.91
C PHE A 70 -4.17 6.88 3.55
N VAL A 71 -3.83 5.95 2.66
CA VAL A 71 -3.35 6.25 1.31
C VAL A 71 -4.25 5.63 0.25
N GLY A 72 -4.36 6.26 -0.90
CA GLY A 72 -5.16 5.76 -2.02
C GLY A 72 -4.55 6.04 -3.38
N LEU A 73 -4.84 5.15 -4.32
CA LEU A 73 -4.49 5.23 -5.73
C LEU A 73 -5.77 5.07 -6.55
N PRO A 74 -6.28 6.14 -7.18
CA PRO A 74 -7.27 6.04 -8.23
C PRO A 74 -6.67 5.30 -9.43
N LEU A 75 -7.34 4.25 -9.90
CA LEU A 75 -6.97 3.54 -11.11
C LEU A 75 -7.74 4.19 -12.26
N ALA A 76 -7.06 4.65 -13.31
CA ALA A 76 -7.70 5.32 -14.43
C ALA A 76 -8.84 4.46 -15.01
N ARG A 77 -9.98 5.09 -15.31
CA ARG A 77 -11.06 4.45 -16.07
C ARG A 77 -10.64 4.35 -17.54
N TYR A 78 -10.85 3.18 -18.15
CA TYR A 78 -11.12 3.10 -19.58
C TYR A 78 -12.52 3.63 -19.87
#